data_AF-A0A358Y309-F1
#
_entry.id   AF-A0A358Y309-F1
#
_cell.length_a   1.000
_cell.length_b   1.000
_cell.length_c   1.000
_cell.angle_alpha   90.00
_cell.angle_beta   90.00
_cell.angle_gamma   90.00
#
_symmetry.space_group_name_H-M   'P 1'
#
loop_
_entity.id
_entity.type
_entity.pdbx_description
1 polymer ?
#
loop_
_entity_poly.entity_id
_entity_poly.type
_entity_poly.pdbx_seq_one_letter_code
_entity_poly.pdbx_strand_id
1 'polypeptide(L)'
;MSKLKQTKIPVQLEDLAEAFDFQPKYRLVRERDGLTKQSEDVMWVEWNEEGRFKEKHSEPAVGRSLLMSPFSEFFAWQTTSVTEITEQREDYIKFKTKNSNYELFKLSNEQDTNP
;
A
#
# COMPACT_ATOMS: atom_id res chain seq x y z
N MET A 1 -40.30 16.82 -15.77
CA MET A 1 -39.22 16.26 -14.93
C MET A 1 -38.99 14.80 -15.36
N SER A 2 -38.00 14.56 -16.23
CA SER A 2 -37.74 13.22 -16.79
C SER A 2 -36.86 12.42 -15.83
N LYS A 3 -37.27 11.20 -15.47
CA LYS A 3 -36.45 10.29 -14.65
C LYS A 3 -35.36 9.69 -15.54
N LEU A 4 -34.09 9.97 -15.24
CA LEU A 4 -32.96 9.30 -15.88
C LEU A 4 -33.10 7.78 -15.65
N LYS A 5 -33.08 6.99 -16.73
CA LYS A 5 -32.91 5.54 -16.62
C LYS A 5 -31.44 5.27 -16.29
N GLN A 6 -31.18 4.88 -15.05
CA GLN A 6 -29.85 4.45 -14.63
C GLN A 6 -29.67 2.98 -15.02
N THR A 7 -28.88 2.73 -16.06
CA THR A 7 -28.45 1.37 -16.41
C THR A 7 -27.38 0.95 -15.41
N LYS A 8 -27.73 0.05 -14.49
CA LYS A 8 -26.77 -0.55 -13.56
C LYS A 8 -25.98 -1.60 -14.34
N ILE A 9 -24.74 -1.28 -14.71
CA ILE A 9 -23.81 -2.27 -15.22
C ILE A 9 -23.28 -3.04 -14.00
N PRO A 10 -23.48 -4.36 -13.90
CA PRO A 10 -22.84 -5.16 -12.87
C PRO A 10 -21.36 -5.29 -13.27
N VAL A 11 -20.51 -4.46 -12.66
CA VAL A 11 -19.07 -4.56 -12.87
C VAL A 11 -18.53 -5.50 -11.80
N GLN A 12 -18.07 -6.68 -12.20
CA GLN A 12 -17.31 -7.56 -11.32
C GLN A 12 -15.91 -6.97 -11.17
N LEU A 13 -15.41 -6.89 -9.94
CA LEU A 13 -14.12 -6.26 -9.65
C LEU A 13 -12.97 -7.07 -10.24
N GLU A 14 -13.18 -8.37 -10.37
CA GLU A 14 -12.29 -9.35 -10.98
C GLU A 14 -12.11 -9.07 -12.49
N ASP A 15 -13.20 -8.81 -13.21
CA ASP A 15 -13.18 -8.49 -14.65
C ASP A 15 -12.45 -7.16 -14.95
N LEU A 16 -12.45 -6.21 -14.00
CA LEU A 16 -11.68 -4.96 -14.12
C LEU A 16 -10.19 -5.13 -13.86
N ALA A 17 -9.84 -6.04 -12.93
CA ALA A 17 -8.47 -6.36 -12.59
C ALA A 17 -7.78 -7.24 -13.65
N GLU A 18 -8.53 -7.94 -14.50
CA GLU A 18 -8.01 -8.59 -15.71
C GLU A 18 -7.88 -7.63 -16.89
N ALA A 19 -8.73 -6.59 -16.96
CA ALA A 19 -8.69 -5.59 -18.02
C ALA A 19 -7.58 -4.53 -17.84
N PHE A 20 -7.11 -4.35 -16.61
CA PHE A 20 -5.92 -3.56 -16.27
C PHE A 20 -4.87 -4.53 -15.76
N ASP A 21 -3.69 -4.64 -16.37
CA ASP A 21 -2.55 -5.50 -15.97
C ASP A 21 -1.97 -5.18 -14.55
N PHE A 22 -2.82 -4.96 -13.56
CA PHE A 22 -2.44 -4.62 -12.19
C PHE A 22 -1.94 -5.88 -11.48
N GLN A 23 -0.62 -5.98 -11.36
CA GLN A 23 0.04 -7.04 -10.62
C GLN A 23 0.55 -6.51 -9.27
N PRO A 24 -0.18 -6.72 -8.16
CA PRO A 24 0.24 -6.21 -6.87
C PRO A 24 1.51 -6.93 -6.40
N LYS A 25 2.59 -6.17 -6.19
CA LYS A 25 3.87 -6.67 -5.66
C LYS A 25 3.99 -6.48 -4.16
N TYR A 26 3.10 -5.69 -3.56
CA TYR A 26 3.12 -5.41 -2.13
C TYR A 26 1.73 -5.53 -1.52
N ARG A 27 1.68 -6.01 -0.28
CA ARG A 27 0.47 -6.12 0.52
C ARG A 27 0.72 -5.55 1.91
N LEU A 28 -0.09 -4.58 2.31
CA LEU A 28 -0.09 -3.97 3.63
C LEU A 28 -1.32 -4.47 4.41
N VAL A 29 -1.12 -4.95 5.64
CA VAL A 29 -2.18 -5.40 6.55
C VAL A 29 -2.11 -4.59 7.84
N ARG A 30 -3.24 -4.05 8.29
CA ARG A 30 -3.37 -3.42 9.61
C ARG A 30 -3.91 -4.41 10.63
N GLU A 31 -3.19 -4.63 11.72
CA GLU A 31 -3.57 -5.65 12.72
C GLU A 31 -4.91 -5.38 13.41
N ARG A 32 -5.26 -4.10 13.63
CA ARG A 32 -6.42 -3.71 14.44
C ARG A 32 -7.76 -4.15 13.84
N ASP A 33 -7.92 -3.97 12.53
CA ASP A 33 -9.19 -4.17 11.81
C ASP A 33 -9.05 -5.04 10.56
N GLY A 34 -7.86 -5.60 10.31
CA GLY A 34 -7.60 -6.43 9.14
C GLY A 34 -7.60 -5.67 7.81
N LEU A 35 -7.54 -4.32 7.84
CA LEU A 35 -7.49 -3.51 6.61
C LEU A 35 -6.31 -3.99 5.76
N THR A 36 -6.64 -4.51 4.58
CA THR A 36 -5.66 -4.99 3.61
C THR A 36 -5.63 -4.05 2.41
N LYS A 37 -4.43 -3.61 2.04
CA LYS A 37 -4.15 -2.78 0.85
C LYS A 37 -3.09 -3.44 0.01
N GLN A 38 -3.19 -3.27 -1.30
CA GLN A 38 -2.25 -3.82 -2.26
C GLN A 38 -1.75 -2.72 -3.19
N SER A 39 -0.50 -2.83 -3.64
CA SER A 39 0.08 -1.90 -4.62
C SER A 39 1.17 -2.58 -5.46
N GLU A 40 1.46 -2.00 -6.61
CA GLU A 40 2.57 -2.41 -7.47
C GLU A 40 3.92 -2.00 -6.89
N ASP A 41 3.96 -0.89 -6.17
CA ASP A 41 5.19 -0.38 -5.57
C ASP A 41 4.91 0.36 -4.26
N VAL A 42 5.96 0.55 -3.47
CA VAL A 42 5.94 1.27 -2.20
C VAL A 42 7.15 2.18 -2.08
N MET A 43 6.97 3.30 -1.39
CA MET A 43 8.09 4.18 -1.03
C MET A 43 7.97 4.67 0.41
N TRP A 44 9.10 5.08 0.98
CA TRP A 44 9.18 5.65 2.31
C TRP A 44 9.45 7.14 2.23
N VAL A 45 8.53 7.94 2.74
CA VAL A 45 8.60 9.40 2.71
C VAL A 45 9.13 9.93 4.02
N GLU A 46 10.17 10.76 3.96
CA GLU A 46 10.67 11.52 5.09
C GLU A 46 10.05 12.92 5.11
N TRP A 47 9.77 13.40 6.31
CA TRP A 47 9.18 14.71 6.55
C TRP A 47 10.20 15.65 7.20
N ASN A 48 10.16 16.94 6.89
CA ASN A 48 10.93 17.96 7.59
C ASN A 48 10.26 18.34 8.93
N GLU A 49 10.89 19.24 9.69
CA GLU A 49 10.39 19.70 10.99
C GLU A 49 9.02 20.41 10.92
N GLU A 50 8.67 20.95 9.75
CA GLU A 50 7.39 21.60 9.47
C GLU A 50 6.32 20.61 8.96
N GLY A 51 6.63 19.31 8.88
CA GLY A 51 5.72 18.29 8.37
C GLY A 51 5.51 18.35 6.85
N ARG A 52 6.45 18.92 6.09
CA ARG A 52 6.48 18.92 4.62
C ARG A 52 7.33 17.78 4.09
N PHE A 53 7.02 17.35 2.86
CA PHE A 53 7.84 16.38 2.14
C PHE A 53 9.28 16.86 2.10
N LYS A 54 10.21 16.00 2.55
CA LYS A 54 11.65 16.26 2.51
C LYS A 54 12.30 15.43 1.43
N GLU A 55 12.16 14.11 1.54
CA GLU A 55 12.84 13.16 0.66
C GLU A 55 12.08 11.82 0.60
N LYS A 56 12.34 11.04 -0.45
CA LYS A 56 11.82 9.68 -0.60
C LYS A 56 12.96 8.67 -0.53
N HIS A 57 12.69 7.53 0.08
CA HIS A 57 13.63 6.45 0.36
C HIS A 57 13.04 5.10 -0.05
N SER A 58 13.91 4.16 -0.42
CA SER A 58 13.55 2.77 -0.66
C SER A 58 13.42 1.96 0.63
N GLU A 59 14.11 2.38 1.68
CA GLU A 59 14.20 1.64 2.94
C GLU A 59 13.33 2.23 4.05
N PRO A 60 12.72 1.37 4.88
CA PRO A 60 11.98 1.79 6.07
C PRO A 60 12.93 2.42 7.10
N ALA A 61 12.45 3.44 7.81
CA ALA A 61 13.12 3.95 9.00
C ALA A 61 12.10 4.64 9.93
N VAL A 62 12.46 4.75 11.21
CA VAL A 62 11.69 5.55 12.18
C VAL A 62 11.62 7.01 11.69
N GLY A 63 10.44 7.62 11.79
CA GLY A 63 10.16 8.97 11.29
C GLY A 63 9.69 9.03 9.84
N ARG A 64 9.89 7.96 9.05
CA ARG A 64 9.39 7.86 7.66
C ARG A 64 7.94 7.36 7.62
N SER A 65 7.22 7.68 6.56
CA SER A 65 5.86 7.19 6.28
C SER A 65 5.89 6.24 5.08
N LEU A 66 5.17 5.12 5.16
CA LEU A 66 4.91 4.27 4.00
C LEU A 66 3.88 4.93 3.09
N LEU A 67 4.18 5.01 1.79
CA LEU A 67 3.27 5.42 0.73
C LEU A 67 3.16 4.28 -0.30
N MET A 68 1.93 3.89 -0.63
CA MET A 68 1.64 2.84 -1.62
C MET A 68 1.27 3.48 -2.95
N SER A 69 1.77 2.91 -4.06
CA SER A 69 1.50 3.41 -5.41
C SER A 69 -0.01 3.41 -5.73
N PRO A 70 -0.48 4.24 -6.69
CA PRO A 70 0.28 5.15 -7.54
C PRO A 70 0.87 6.35 -6.78
N PHE A 71 2.03 6.84 -7.19
CA PHE A 71 2.72 7.96 -6.52
C PHE A 71 2.23 9.32 -7.01
N SER A 72 0.91 9.47 -7.09
CA SER A 72 0.21 10.70 -7.44
C SER A 72 -0.75 11.09 -6.31
N GLU A 73 -1.59 12.09 -6.52
CA GLU A 73 -2.65 12.45 -5.58
C GLU A 73 -3.68 11.32 -5.31
N PHE A 74 -3.69 10.28 -6.14
CA PHE A 74 -4.59 9.13 -6.05
C PHE A 74 -3.93 7.87 -5.46
N PHE A 75 -2.94 8.05 -4.57
CA PHE A 75 -2.23 6.94 -3.93
C PHE A 75 -3.15 5.95 -3.20
N ALA A 76 -2.79 4.67 -3.20
CA ALA A 76 -3.65 3.62 -2.62
C ALA A 76 -3.74 3.72 -1.09
N TRP A 77 -2.63 4.09 -0.44
CA TRP A 77 -2.57 4.27 1.01
C TRP A 77 -1.34 5.08 1.43
N GLN A 78 -1.48 5.85 2.50
CA GLN A 78 -0.36 6.50 3.20
C GLN A 78 -0.50 6.25 4.69
N THR A 79 0.60 5.87 5.33
CA THR A 79 0.66 5.70 6.78
C THR A 79 1.18 6.96 7.47
N THR A 80 0.82 7.11 8.75
CA THR A 80 1.51 8.05 9.65
C THR A 80 2.96 7.62 9.85
N SER A 81 3.82 8.53 10.31
CA SER A 81 5.24 8.24 10.54
C SER A 81 5.43 7.02 11.44
N VAL A 82 6.36 6.15 11.03
CA VAL A 82 6.81 4.99 11.78
C VAL A 82 7.41 5.45 13.09
N THR A 83 6.94 4.87 14.18
CA THR A 83 7.47 5.11 15.53
C THR A 83 8.44 4.01 15.94
N GLU A 84 8.23 2.79 15.46
CA GLU A 84 9.01 1.61 15.82
C GLU A 84 8.95 0.58 14.70
N ILE A 85 10.07 -0.06 14.39
CA ILE A 85 10.14 -1.23 13.51
C ILE A 85 10.38 -2.43 14.42
N THR A 86 9.40 -3.33 14.50
CA THR A 86 9.48 -4.50 15.38
C THR A 86 10.18 -5.67 14.69
N GLU A 87 10.06 -5.75 13.36
CA GLU A 87 10.65 -6.82 12.58
C GLU A 87 10.94 -6.32 11.16
N GLN A 88 12.12 -6.66 10.63
CA GLN A 88 12.51 -6.31 9.27
C GLN A 88 13.29 -7.47 8.67
N ARG A 89 12.80 -7.94 7.52
CA ARG A 89 13.36 -8.98 6.67
C ARG A 89 13.39 -8.46 5.23
N GLU A 90 13.89 -9.26 4.30
CA GLU A 90 14.00 -8.89 2.88
C GLU A 90 12.64 -8.75 2.18
N ASP A 91 11.69 -9.60 2.54
CA ASP A 91 10.35 -9.71 1.94
C ASP A 91 9.22 -9.24 2.88
N TYR A 92 9.57 -8.85 4.11
CA TYR A 92 8.59 -8.54 5.14
C TYR A 92 9.09 -7.47 6.10
N ILE A 93 8.20 -6.56 6.48
CA ILE A 93 8.45 -5.63 7.58
C ILE A 93 7.19 -5.47 8.43
N LYS A 94 7.40 -5.49 9.74
CA LYS A 94 6.42 -5.13 10.75
C LYS A 94 6.82 -3.84 11.44
N PHE A 95 5.92 -2.87 11.42
CA PHE A 95 6.18 -1.56 12.01
C PHE A 95 4.94 -1.02 12.70
N LYS A 96 5.19 -0.17 13.70
CA LYS A 96 4.16 0.59 14.40
C LYS A 96 4.22 2.03 13.97
N THR A 97 3.04 2.62 13.89
CA THR A 97 2.85 4.06 13.81
C THR A 97 2.17 4.54 15.09
N LYS A 98 1.95 5.85 15.21
CA LYS A 98 1.29 6.44 16.38
C LYS A 98 -0.05 5.81 16.75
N ASN A 99 -0.79 5.28 15.78
CA ASN A 99 -2.18 4.84 15.98
C ASN A 99 -2.47 3.42 15.48
N SER A 100 -1.50 2.70 14.94
CA SER A 100 -1.73 1.41 14.29
C SER A 100 -0.44 0.60 14.13
N ASN A 101 -0.61 -0.72 14.06
CA ASN A 101 0.46 -1.65 13.73
C ASN A 101 0.19 -2.18 12.31
N TYR A 102 1.25 -2.26 11.52
CA TYR A 102 1.17 -2.71 10.14
C TYR A 102 2.19 -3.80 9.84
N GLU A 103 1.79 -4.68 8.94
CA GLU A 103 2.60 -5.71 8.33
C GLU A 103 2.62 -5.47 6.83
N LEU A 104 3.81 -5.24 6.26
CA LEU A 104 4.00 -5.08 4.84
C LEU A 104 4.76 -6.29 4.30
N PHE A 105 4.16 -6.94 3.31
CA PHE A 105 4.68 -8.11 2.62
C PHE A 105 5.03 -7.73 1.18
N LYS A 106 6.20 -8.15 0.72
CA LYS A 106 6.58 -8.15 -0.68
C LYS A 106 6.12 -9.47 -1.29
N LEU A 107 5.16 -9.38 -2.21
CA LEU A 107 4.67 -10.50 -2.98
C LEU A 107 5.67 -10.75 -4.11
N SER A 108 6.66 -11.60 -3.83
CA SER A 108 7.52 -12.15 -4.88
C SER A 108 6.64 -12.98 -5.81
N ASN A 109 6.58 -12.65 -7.09
CA ASN A 109 6.13 -13.59 -8.12
C ASN A 109 7.22 -14.65 -8.30
N GLU A 110 7.53 -15.42 -7.25
CA GLU A 110 8.11 -16.73 -7.45
C GLU A 110 6.98 -17.59 -8.01
N GLN A 111 6.86 -17.52 -9.33
CA GLN A 111 6.43 -18.67 -10.11
C GLN A 111 7.18 -19.86 -9.52
N ASP A 112 6.46 -20.75 -8.85
CA ASP A 112 6.91 -22.10 -8.59
C ASP A 112 7.33 -22.69 -9.94
N THR A 113 8.60 -22.52 -10.30
CA THR A 113 9.29 -23.34 -11.29
C THR A 113 9.44 -24.70 -10.64
N ASN A 114 8.34 -25.45 -10.55
CA ASN A 114 8.40 -26.85 -10.22
C ASN A 114 8.62 -27.61 -11.55
N PRO A 115 9.75 -28.33 -11.71
CA PRO A 115 10.18 -28.94 -12.96
C PRO A 115 9.27 -30.05 -13.49
#